data_AF-A0A2W7KAL4-F1
#
_entry.id   AF-A0A2W7KAL4-F1
#
_cell.length_a   1.000
_cell.length_b   1.000
_cell.length_c   1.000
_cell.angle_alpha   90.00
_cell.angle_beta   90.00
_cell.angle_gamma   90.00
#
_symmetry.space_group_name_H-M   'P 1'
#
loop_
_entity.id
_entity.type
_entity.pdbx_description
1 polymer ?
#
loop_
_entity_poly.entity_id
_entity_poly.type
_entity_poly.pdbx_seq_one_letter_code
_entity_poly.pdbx_strand_id
1 'polypeptide(L)'
;MHMDVQIKPMSVGTLLLLISSAPGSALAQYLETGTLGDPASWRSAEFQRDWGLGRMQADQAYAADITGKGVKIGALDSGFDSSHPEFAADRYHAVTASGSYVDGSAFNVDGTLNANNDSHGTHVIGTMGASRDGSGMHGVAYNAQIYVGNTNKNDSFLFGPNPDPRYFTAGPERQPRLAAQPEQHRFRRTPGVCQRWRTVRGAELAAGS
;
A
#
# COMPACT_ATOMS: atom_id res chain seq x y z
N MET A 1 -63.52 6.13 -70.91
CA MET A 1 -63.42 7.53 -70.42
C MET A 1 -63.20 7.47 -68.91
N HIS A 2 -62.40 8.39 -68.36
CA HIS A 2 -61.98 8.55 -66.96
C HIS A 2 -60.79 7.66 -66.54
N MET A 3 -59.55 8.13 -66.71
CA MET A 3 -58.78 9.17 -65.97
C MET A 3 -57.96 8.55 -64.83
N ASP A 4 -56.64 8.53 -65.05
CA ASP A 4 -55.60 8.24 -64.07
C ASP A 4 -55.69 9.17 -62.86
N VAL A 5 -55.46 8.62 -61.67
CA VAL A 5 -55.03 9.38 -60.49
C VAL A 5 -53.83 8.66 -59.87
N GLN A 6 -52.64 9.16 -60.18
CA GLN A 6 -51.42 8.87 -59.43
C GLN A 6 -51.49 9.56 -58.06
N ILE A 7 -51.42 8.79 -56.98
CA ILE A 7 -51.20 9.30 -55.63
C ILE A 7 -49.85 8.76 -55.14
N LYS A 8 -48.84 9.63 -55.06
CA LYS A 8 -47.58 9.34 -54.37
C LYS A 8 -47.77 9.55 -52.86
N PRO A 9 -47.55 8.54 -52.00
CA PRO A 9 -47.36 8.79 -50.58
C PRO A 9 -45.93 9.28 -50.31
N MET A 10 -45.85 10.42 -49.62
CA MET A 10 -44.64 11.04 -49.10
C MET A 10 -44.07 10.28 -47.90
N SER A 11 -42.76 10.42 -47.76
CA SER A 11 -41.87 9.93 -46.70
C SER A 11 -42.33 10.25 -45.27
N VAL A 12 -42.29 9.23 -44.40
CA VAL A 12 -42.11 9.29 -42.94
C VAL A 12 -41.23 8.06 -42.63
N GLY A 13 -39.95 8.19 -42.31
CA GLY A 13 -39.44 8.77 -41.08
C GLY A 13 -39.16 7.64 -40.08
N THR A 14 -37.93 7.11 -40.05
CA THR A 14 -37.34 6.48 -38.85
C THR A 14 -35.82 6.52 -38.99
N LEU A 15 -35.21 7.58 -38.45
CA LEU A 15 -33.78 7.61 -38.15
C LEU A 15 -33.59 6.77 -36.88
N LEU A 16 -33.17 5.52 -37.03
CA LEU A 16 -32.82 4.64 -35.91
C LEU A 16 -31.47 5.12 -35.35
N LEU A 17 -31.52 5.97 -34.32
CA LEU A 17 -30.36 6.39 -33.57
C LEU A 17 -29.87 5.18 -32.75
N LEU A 18 -28.84 4.49 -33.25
CA LEU A 18 -28.11 3.47 -32.50
C LEU A 18 -27.40 4.15 -31.32
N ILE A 19 -27.99 4.03 -30.14
CA ILE A 19 -27.34 4.36 -28.88
C ILE A 19 -26.32 3.24 -28.65
N SER A 20 -25.08 3.45 -29.09
CA SER A 20 -23.95 2.64 -28.67
C SER A 20 -23.68 2.95 -27.19
N SER A 21 -24.31 2.22 -26.28
CA SER A 21 -23.86 2.18 -24.89
C SER A 21 -22.51 1.49 -24.88
N ALA A 22 -21.43 2.27 -24.87
CA ALA A 22 -20.12 1.75 -24.51
C ALA A 22 -20.26 1.08 -23.13
N PRO A 23 -19.92 -0.21 -22.98
CA PRO A 23 -19.82 -0.77 -21.65
C PRO A 23 -18.76 0.04 -20.92
N GLY A 24 -19.15 0.68 -19.82
CA GLY A 24 -18.18 1.28 -18.90
C GLY A 24 -17.17 0.21 -18.52
N SER A 25 -15.89 0.58 -18.50
CA SER A 25 -14.80 -0.32 -18.14
C SER A 25 -15.08 -0.95 -16.79
N ALA A 26 -15.58 -2.18 -16.78
CA ALA A 26 -15.51 -3.02 -15.60
C ALA A 26 -14.02 -3.25 -15.37
N LEU A 27 -13.47 -2.69 -14.29
CA LEU A 27 -12.13 -3.08 -13.85
C LEU A 27 -12.19 -4.57 -13.61
N ALA A 28 -11.52 -5.34 -14.48
CA ALA A 28 -11.41 -6.77 -14.30
C ALA A 28 -10.72 -6.97 -12.95
N GLN A 29 -11.44 -7.56 -12.00
CA GLN A 29 -10.91 -7.84 -10.68
C GLN A 29 -9.71 -8.78 -10.86
N TYR A 30 -8.55 -8.38 -10.34
CA TYR A 30 -7.35 -9.19 -10.43
C TYR A 30 -7.60 -10.59 -9.87
N LEU A 31 -7.19 -11.60 -10.62
CA LEU A 31 -7.27 -12.99 -10.21
C LEU A 31 -5.86 -13.49 -9.95
N GLU A 32 -5.59 -13.85 -8.70
CA GLU A 32 -4.32 -14.47 -8.31
C GLU A 32 -4.11 -15.79 -9.06
N THR A 33 -3.00 -15.87 -9.79
CA THR A 33 -2.61 -17.09 -10.53
C THR A 33 -1.66 -17.98 -9.73
N GLY A 34 -1.22 -17.54 -8.55
CA GLY A 34 -0.34 -18.28 -7.67
C GLY A 34 -1.02 -19.54 -7.11
N THR A 35 -0.31 -20.66 -7.19
CA THR A 35 -0.72 -21.96 -6.65
C THR A 35 0.15 -22.27 -5.43
N LEU A 36 -0.49 -22.68 -4.33
CA LEU A 36 0.22 -23.09 -3.12
C LEU A 36 1.09 -24.33 -3.40
N GLY A 37 2.28 -24.36 -2.83
CA GLY A 37 3.28 -25.41 -3.05
C GLY A 37 4.00 -25.34 -4.40
N ASP A 38 3.63 -24.43 -5.30
CA ASP A 38 4.32 -24.22 -6.58
C ASP A 38 4.89 -22.79 -6.68
N PRO A 39 6.15 -22.56 -6.27
CA PRO A 39 6.81 -21.26 -6.39
C PRO A 39 6.85 -20.71 -7.81
N ALA A 40 6.90 -21.55 -8.84
CA ALA A 40 6.98 -21.07 -10.22
C ALA A 40 5.72 -20.30 -10.63
N SER A 41 4.55 -20.72 -10.13
CA SER A 41 3.26 -20.05 -10.38
C SER A 41 3.15 -18.62 -9.84
N TRP A 42 4.02 -18.23 -8.89
CA TRP A 42 4.02 -16.90 -8.28
C TRP A 42 4.84 -15.86 -9.06
N ARG A 43 5.62 -16.30 -10.04
CA ARG A 43 6.53 -15.47 -10.85
C ARG A 43 5.81 -14.77 -12.00
N SER A 44 4.71 -14.08 -11.69
CA SER A 44 3.91 -13.31 -12.65
C SER A 44 4.71 -12.19 -13.33
N ALA A 45 4.16 -11.59 -14.39
CA ALA A 45 4.80 -10.43 -15.04
C ALA A 45 5.07 -9.29 -14.04
N GLU A 46 4.13 -9.06 -13.13
CA GLU A 46 4.23 -8.12 -12.01
C GLU A 46 5.36 -8.47 -11.04
N PHE A 47 5.52 -9.74 -10.66
CA PHE A 47 6.64 -10.20 -9.83
C PHE A 47 8.00 -9.90 -10.49
N GLN A 48 8.09 -10.02 -11.82
CA GLN A 48 9.33 -9.76 -12.56
C GLN A 48 9.68 -8.27 -12.66
N ARG A 49 8.83 -7.37 -12.17
CA ARG A 49 9.07 -5.91 -12.18
C ARG A 49 10.02 -5.47 -11.07
N ASP A 50 10.17 -6.29 -10.04
CA ASP A 50 11.20 -6.14 -9.00
C ASP A 50 12.09 -7.38 -8.96
N TRP A 51 13.32 -7.24 -9.45
CA TRP A 51 14.32 -8.31 -9.45
C TRP A 51 14.69 -8.78 -8.03
N GLY A 52 14.50 -7.93 -7.03
CA GLY A 52 14.78 -8.21 -5.62
C GLY A 52 13.91 -9.35 -5.08
N LEU A 53 12.65 -9.45 -5.53
CA LEU A 53 11.72 -10.50 -5.14
C LEU A 53 12.25 -11.89 -5.51
N GLY A 54 12.74 -12.04 -6.74
CA GLY A 54 13.39 -13.27 -7.19
C GLY A 54 14.68 -13.56 -6.42
N ARG A 55 15.49 -12.53 -6.16
CA ARG A 55 16.77 -12.69 -5.44
C ARG A 55 16.59 -13.15 -4.00
N MET A 56 15.51 -12.73 -3.34
CA MET A 56 15.19 -13.12 -1.96
C MET A 56 14.27 -14.34 -1.87
N GLN A 57 13.96 -14.99 -3.00
CA GLN A 57 13.10 -16.16 -3.07
C GLN A 57 11.69 -15.90 -2.50
N ALA A 58 11.13 -14.71 -2.73
CA ALA A 58 9.80 -14.34 -2.24
C ALA A 58 8.70 -15.26 -2.79
N ASP A 59 8.89 -15.80 -4.00
CA ASP A 59 8.03 -16.82 -4.61
C ASP A 59 7.88 -18.08 -3.75
N GLN A 60 8.93 -18.48 -3.03
CA GLN A 60 8.86 -19.61 -2.09
C GLN A 60 7.95 -19.30 -0.89
N ALA A 61 8.03 -18.07 -0.37
CA ALA A 61 7.18 -17.61 0.72
C ALA A 61 5.71 -17.56 0.30
N TYR A 62 5.43 -17.04 -0.91
CA TYR A 62 4.06 -16.95 -1.42
C TYR A 62 3.44 -18.33 -1.68
N ALA A 63 4.22 -19.28 -2.22
CA ALA A 63 3.79 -20.67 -2.35
C ALA A 63 3.49 -21.34 -1.00
N ALA A 64 4.04 -20.83 0.09
CA ALA A 64 3.75 -21.27 1.45
C ALA A 64 2.65 -20.44 2.15
N ASP A 65 1.89 -19.62 1.40
CA ASP A 65 0.87 -18.68 1.91
C ASP A 65 1.41 -17.58 2.84
N ILE A 66 2.71 -17.25 2.73
CA ILE A 66 3.35 -16.21 3.53
C ILE A 66 3.42 -14.92 2.70
N THR A 67 2.39 -14.10 2.81
CA THR A 67 2.18 -12.90 1.96
C THR A 67 2.26 -11.58 2.73
N GLY A 68 2.50 -11.63 4.04
CA GLY A 68 2.40 -10.49 4.96
C GLY A 68 1.00 -10.29 5.57
N LYS A 69 0.02 -11.10 5.18
CA LYS A 69 -1.33 -11.08 5.77
C LYS A 69 -1.28 -11.17 7.30
N GLY A 70 -1.97 -10.25 7.96
CA GLY A 70 -2.01 -10.17 9.43
C GLY A 70 -0.78 -9.51 10.08
N VAL A 71 0.21 -9.08 9.29
CA VAL A 71 1.37 -8.32 9.78
C VAL A 71 1.09 -6.82 9.67
N LYS A 72 1.48 -6.07 10.70
CA LYS A 72 1.51 -4.60 10.68
C LYS A 72 2.95 -4.14 10.56
N ILE A 73 3.24 -3.29 9.58
CA ILE A 73 4.56 -2.74 9.35
C ILE A 73 4.53 -1.24 9.63
N GLY A 74 5.40 -0.76 10.51
CA GLY A 74 5.65 0.66 10.71
C GLY A 74 6.81 1.10 9.83
N ALA A 75 6.58 2.10 8.96
CA ALA A 75 7.60 2.74 8.14
C ALA A 75 7.73 4.20 8.54
N LEU A 76 8.96 4.72 8.62
CA LEU A 76 9.23 6.14 8.86
C LEU A 76 10.27 6.60 7.85
N ASP A 77 9.85 7.47 6.93
CA ASP A 77 10.66 7.93 5.80
C ASP A 77 10.28 9.38 5.43
N SER A 78 10.48 9.86 4.20
CA SER A 78 9.97 11.15 3.70
C SER A 78 8.45 11.18 3.52
N GLY A 79 7.70 10.27 4.14
CA GLY A 79 6.27 10.11 3.91
C GLY A 79 5.96 9.41 2.59
N PHE A 80 4.67 9.29 2.26
CA PHE A 80 4.24 8.54 1.07
C PHE A 80 3.12 9.26 0.32
N ASP A 81 3.10 9.09 -1.00
CA ASP A 81 1.99 9.53 -1.83
C ASP A 81 0.79 8.60 -1.58
N SER A 82 -0.14 9.01 -0.72
CA SER A 82 -1.35 8.24 -0.40
C SER A 82 -2.33 8.10 -1.57
N SER A 83 -2.11 8.82 -2.68
CA SER A 83 -2.93 8.70 -3.89
C SER A 83 -2.36 7.70 -4.90
N HIS A 84 -1.18 7.13 -4.63
CA HIS A 84 -0.54 6.18 -5.53
C HIS A 84 -1.41 4.92 -5.70
N PRO A 85 -1.67 4.45 -6.94
CA PRO A 85 -2.62 3.35 -7.20
C PRO A 85 -2.21 2.03 -6.53
N GLU A 86 -0.91 1.80 -6.35
CA GLU A 86 -0.37 0.62 -5.65
C GLU A 86 -0.64 0.61 -4.13
N PHE A 87 -1.17 1.70 -3.57
CA PHE A 87 -1.42 1.83 -2.14
C PHE A 87 -2.92 1.76 -1.84
N ALA A 88 -3.40 0.52 -1.71
CA ALA A 88 -4.79 0.26 -1.36
C ALA A 88 -5.17 0.96 -0.03
N ALA A 89 -6.21 1.80 -0.07
CA ALA A 89 -6.57 2.69 1.03
C ALA A 89 -6.98 1.97 2.34
N ASP A 90 -7.35 0.69 2.26
CA ASP A 90 -7.64 -0.17 3.40
C ASP A 90 -6.38 -0.74 4.08
N ARG A 91 -5.26 -0.81 3.35
CA ARG A 91 -3.97 -1.32 3.85
C ARG A 91 -3.02 -0.24 4.33
N TYR A 92 -3.11 0.97 3.78
CA TYR A 92 -2.19 2.06 4.06
C TYR A 92 -2.78 3.09 5.02
N HIS A 93 -2.05 3.35 6.09
CA HIS A 93 -2.48 4.22 7.18
C HIS A 93 -1.42 5.29 7.42
N ALA A 94 -1.74 6.54 7.09
CA ALA A 94 -0.89 7.66 7.50
C ALA A 94 -0.97 7.82 9.03
N VAL A 95 0.19 7.94 9.68
CA VAL A 95 0.30 8.17 11.12
C VAL A 95 0.77 9.59 11.34
N THR A 96 -0.08 10.40 11.98
CA THR A 96 0.28 11.76 12.36
C THR A 96 1.14 11.76 13.62
N ALA A 97 2.34 12.34 13.54
CA ALA A 97 3.21 12.59 14.67
C ALA A 97 3.04 14.05 15.12
N SER A 98 2.72 14.25 16.41
CA SER A 98 2.54 15.59 16.97
C SER A 98 3.23 15.73 18.33
N GLY A 99 3.76 16.91 18.62
CA GLY A 99 4.46 17.18 19.87
C GLY A 99 5.26 18.48 19.84
N SER A 100 6.32 18.51 20.62
CA SER A 100 7.27 19.62 20.64
C SER A 100 8.70 19.09 20.58
N TYR A 101 9.53 19.76 19.80
CA TYR A 101 10.98 19.54 19.77
C TYR A 101 11.61 19.93 21.11
N VAL A 102 12.90 19.63 21.27
CA VAL A 102 13.70 19.97 22.47
C VAL A 102 13.77 21.48 22.67
N ASP A 103 13.80 22.24 21.59
CA ASP A 103 13.76 23.72 21.62
C ASP A 103 12.38 24.31 21.96
N GLY A 104 11.37 23.46 22.16
CA GLY A 104 10.00 23.85 22.51
C GLY A 104 9.11 24.18 21.31
N SER A 105 9.64 24.23 20.09
CA SER A 105 8.82 24.43 18.90
C SER A 105 7.88 23.23 18.66
N ALA A 106 6.63 23.49 18.28
CA ALA A 106 5.65 22.44 18.05
C ALA A 106 5.83 21.80 16.67
N PHE A 107 5.49 20.52 16.55
CA PHE A 107 5.33 19.83 15.27
C PHE A 107 4.01 19.09 15.20
N ASN A 108 3.49 18.98 13.98
CA ASN A 108 2.34 18.17 13.62
C ASN A 108 2.52 17.73 12.17
N VAL A 109 2.95 16.49 11.96
CA VAL A 109 3.36 15.98 10.64
C VAL A 109 2.59 14.72 10.34
N ASP A 110 1.82 14.76 9.26
CA ASP A 110 1.10 13.60 8.75
C ASP A 110 2.04 12.64 7.99
N GLY A 111 1.71 11.35 7.99
CA GLY A 111 2.46 10.31 7.28
C GLY A 111 2.53 10.51 5.76
N THR A 112 1.60 11.27 5.18
CA THR A 112 1.56 11.56 3.75
C THR A 112 2.68 12.49 3.30
N LEU A 113 3.04 12.38 2.02
CA LEU A 113 4.00 13.26 1.34
C LEU A 113 3.57 14.72 1.44
N ASN A 114 4.50 15.61 1.78
CA ASN A 114 4.32 17.05 1.85
C ASN A 114 5.44 17.82 1.14
N ALA A 115 5.41 19.16 1.16
CA ALA A 115 6.34 20.02 0.42
C ALA A 115 7.82 19.89 0.85
N ASN A 116 8.11 19.31 2.02
CA ASN A 116 9.48 19.05 2.49
C ASN A 116 10.04 17.70 2.01
N ASN A 117 9.22 16.89 1.35
CA ASN A 117 9.51 15.52 1.00
C ASN A 117 9.78 15.34 -0.50
N ASP A 118 10.30 14.16 -0.83
CA ASP A 118 10.53 13.66 -2.18
C ASP A 118 9.91 12.28 -2.36
N SER A 119 10.10 11.66 -3.52
CA SER A 119 9.51 10.35 -3.83
C SER A 119 10.16 9.15 -3.11
N HIS A 120 11.14 9.37 -2.24
CA HIS A 120 11.90 8.27 -1.62
C HIS A 120 11.04 7.40 -0.71
N GLY A 121 10.25 8.00 0.18
CA GLY A 121 9.38 7.23 1.06
C GLY A 121 8.33 6.43 0.28
N THR A 122 7.70 7.02 -0.75
CA THR A 122 6.83 6.29 -1.68
C THR A 122 7.54 5.08 -2.29
N HIS A 123 8.78 5.23 -2.75
CA HIS A 123 9.55 4.12 -3.32
C HIS A 123 9.81 3.02 -2.27
N VAL A 124 10.33 3.37 -1.08
CA VAL A 124 10.61 2.42 0.02
C VAL A 124 9.34 1.65 0.40
N ILE A 125 8.24 2.37 0.56
CA ILE A 125 6.95 1.83 1.01
C ILE A 125 6.31 0.95 -0.08
N GLY A 126 6.55 1.26 -1.35
CA GLY A 126 6.25 0.39 -2.49
C GLY A 126 6.99 -0.94 -2.41
N THR A 127 8.31 -0.92 -2.22
CA THR A 127 9.11 -2.15 -2.04
C THR A 127 8.59 -3.00 -0.88
N MET A 128 8.13 -2.38 0.20
CA MET A 128 7.63 -3.10 1.38
C MET A 128 6.31 -3.83 1.11
N GLY A 129 5.33 -3.19 0.45
CA GLY A 129 4.01 -3.80 0.29
C GLY A 129 3.05 -3.15 -0.70
N ALA A 130 3.57 -2.61 -1.82
CA ALA A 130 2.75 -2.30 -2.99
C ALA A 130 1.82 -3.48 -3.31
N SER A 131 0.61 -3.16 -3.75
CA SER A 131 -0.44 -4.14 -4.03
C SER A 131 0.03 -5.20 -5.01
N ARG A 132 -0.53 -6.39 -4.87
CA ARG A 132 -0.44 -7.43 -5.88
C ARG A 132 -1.78 -7.47 -6.59
N ASP A 133 -1.85 -6.80 -7.74
CA ASP A 133 -3.09 -6.57 -8.48
C ASP A 133 -2.92 -6.71 -10.00
N GLY A 134 -1.75 -7.17 -10.45
CA GLY A 134 -1.44 -7.38 -11.86
C GLY A 134 -1.05 -6.12 -12.61
N SER A 135 -0.98 -4.96 -11.94
CA SER A 135 -0.44 -3.71 -12.45
C SER A 135 0.97 -3.46 -11.91
N GLY A 136 1.68 -2.50 -12.50
CA GLY A 136 2.89 -1.95 -11.90
C GLY A 136 3.91 -2.98 -11.41
N MET A 137 4.26 -2.91 -10.13
CA MET A 137 5.09 -3.83 -9.37
C MET A 137 4.39 -4.10 -8.03
N HIS A 138 4.64 -5.25 -7.42
CA HIS A 138 4.15 -5.52 -6.07
C HIS A 138 5.29 -5.53 -5.04
N GLY A 139 4.94 -5.23 -3.79
CA GLY A 139 5.89 -5.25 -2.69
C GLY A 139 6.13 -6.65 -2.14
N VAL A 140 7.15 -6.78 -1.29
CA VAL A 140 7.52 -8.05 -0.66
C VAL A 140 6.37 -8.62 0.17
N ALA A 141 5.71 -7.78 0.99
CA ALA A 141 4.61 -8.15 1.87
C ALA A 141 3.30 -7.49 1.41
N TYR A 142 2.86 -7.81 0.19
CA TYR A 142 1.72 -7.17 -0.48
C TYR A 142 0.37 -7.30 0.24
N ASN A 143 0.24 -8.21 1.22
CA ASN A 143 -0.97 -8.33 2.07
C ASN A 143 -0.80 -7.75 3.49
N ALA A 144 0.30 -7.06 3.79
CA ALA A 144 0.49 -6.41 5.09
C ALA A 144 -0.30 -5.09 5.21
N GLN A 145 -0.61 -4.72 6.46
CA GLN A 145 -1.05 -3.36 6.81
C GLN A 145 0.18 -2.49 7.03
N ILE A 146 0.24 -1.33 6.39
CA ILE A 146 1.39 -0.43 6.44
C ILE A 146 0.98 0.88 7.12
N TYR A 147 1.72 1.23 8.16
CA TYR A 147 1.55 2.46 8.93
C TYR A 147 2.75 3.36 8.66
N VAL A 148 2.51 4.52 8.05
CA VAL A 148 3.57 5.39 7.57
C VAL A 148 3.64 6.62 8.46
N GLY A 149 4.80 6.82 9.08
CA GLY A 149 5.22 8.11 9.62
C GLY A 149 6.07 8.86 8.61
N ASN A 150 6.12 10.18 8.75
CA ASN A 150 6.91 11.07 7.92
C ASN A 150 7.97 11.75 8.78
N THR A 151 9.20 11.87 8.28
CA THR A 151 10.33 12.56 8.92
C THR A 151 10.28 14.09 8.74
N ASN A 152 9.36 14.57 7.90
CA ASN A 152 9.24 15.93 7.43
C ASN A 152 10.51 16.44 6.71
N LYS A 153 11.23 15.52 6.05
CA LYS A 153 12.49 15.73 5.32
C LYS A 153 12.50 14.90 4.03
N ASN A 154 13.53 15.08 3.21
CA ASN A 154 13.78 14.33 1.98
C ASN A 154 14.75 13.14 2.21
N ASP A 155 15.08 12.39 1.15
CA ASP A 155 16.01 11.24 1.16
C ASP A 155 17.41 11.55 1.67
N SER A 156 17.80 12.82 1.55
CA SER A 156 19.08 13.36 1.94
C SER A 156 19.17 13.61 3.45
N PHE A 157 18.16 13.15 4.21
CA PHE A 157 18.24 12.95 5.65
C PHE A 157 19.22 11.82 6.00
N LEU A 158 20.49 12.03 5.67
CA LEU A 158 21.62 11.39 6.32
C LEU A 158 21.68 11.92 7.75
N PHE A 159 21.95 11.05 8.73
CA PHE A 159 22.13 11.38 10.16
C PHE A 159 23.05 12.60 10.40
N GLY A 160 22.52 13.80 10.20
CA GLY A 160 23.13 15.11 10.34
C GLY A 160 22.36 15.94 11.38
N PRO A 161 22.96 17.00 11.93
CA PRO A 161 22.69 17.47 13.28
C PRO A 161 21.29 18.08 13.38
N ASN A 162 20.32 17.23 13.75
CA ASN A 162 19.28 17.43 14.78
C ASN A 162 18.16 16.38 14.60
N PRO A 163 18.44 15.06 14.64
CA PRO A 163 17.39 14.08 14.85
C PRO A 163 16.86 14.26 16.28
N ASP A 164 15.69 14.89 16.42
CA ASP A 164 15.11 15.11 17.74
C ASP A 164 14.50 13.80 18.28
N PRO A 165 14.97 13.27 19.41
CA PRO A 165 14.42 12.04 19.99
C PRO A 165 12.91 12.13 20.28
N ARG A 166 12.39 13.32 20.63
CA ARG A 166 10.97 13.54 20.90
C ARG A 166 10.13 13.29 19.66
N TYR A 167 10.64 13.63 18.48
CA TYR A 167 9.97 13.38 17.20
C TYR A 167 9.81 11.88 16.95
N PHE A 168 10.89 11.11 17.09
CA PHE A 168 10.87 9.66 16.87
C PHE A 168 10.04 8.88 17.91
N THR A 169 9.90 9.42 19.11
CA THR A 169 9.02 8.85 20.16
C THR A 169 7.58 9.35 20.10
N ALA A 170 7.26 10.34 19.26
CA ALA A 170 5.90 10.83 19.08
C ALA A 170 5.05 9.91 18.18
N GLY A 171 5.66 8.86 17.61
CA GLY A 171 4.99 7.77 16.92
C GLY A 171 4.04 6.95 17.82
N PRO A 172 3.48 5.83 17.32
CA PRO A 172 2.21 5.24 17.75
C PRO A 172 2.13 4.67 19.18
N GLU A 173 3.10 4.95 20.06
CA GLU A 173 3.10 4.56 21.47
C GLU A 173 1.98 5.24 22.30
N ARG A 174 1.27 6.23 21.75
CA ARG A 174 0.13 6.92 22.40
C ARG A 174 -1.27 6.50 21.93
N GLN A 175 -1.42 5.40 21.20
CA GLN A 175 -2.73 4.76 20.94
C GLN A 175 -2.89 3.49 21.81
N PRO A 176 -4.11 3.16 22.29
CA PRO A 176 -4.30 2.23 23.41
C PRO A 176 -3.83 0.80 23.08
N ARG A 177 -2.83 0.34 23.85
CA ARG A 177 -2.37 -1.05 24.10
C ARG A 177 -2.69 -2.09 23.02
N LEU A 178 -1.70 -2.39 22.18
CA LEU A 178 -1.50 -3.74 21.66
C LEU A 178 -0.65 -4.52 22.68
N ALA A 179 -1.28 -5.41 23.44
CA ALA A 179 -0.61 -6.29 24.41
C ALA A 179 0.32 -7.29 23.68
N ALA A 180 1.58 -7.40 24.14
CA ALA A 180 2.60 -8.28 23.57
C ALA A 180 3.05 -9.35 24.58
N GLN A 181 3.02 -10.63 24.19
CA GLN A 181 3.67 -11.76 24.88
C GLN A 181 4.98 -12.15 24.15
N PRO A 182 5.96 -12.84 24.79
CA PRO A 182 7.33 -12.95 24.30
C PRO A 182 7.67 -14.29 23.61
N GLU A 183 8.24 -14.27 22.41
CA GLU A 183 9.15 -15.32 21.93
C GLU A 183 10.37 -14.70 21.23
N GLN A 184 11.53 -15.34 21.41
CA GLN A 184 12.87 -14.81 21.17
C GLN A 184 13.53 -15.53 20.00
N HIS A 185 13.85 -14.85 18.90
CA HIS A 185 14.93 -15.28 18.02
C HIS A 185 15.88 -14.12 17.68
N ARG A 186 17.16 -14.48 17.67
CA ARG A 186 18.34 -13.67 18.01
C ARG A 186 18.99 -13.07 16.76
N PHE A 187 19.15 -11.75 16.71
CA PHE A 187 20.17 -11.08 15.89
C PHE A 187 21.10 -10.25 16.81
N ARG A 188 22.40 -10.27 16.53
CA ARG A 188 23.46 -9.78 17.43
C ARG A 188 23.30 -8.28 17.74
N ARG A 189 23.59 -7.93 19.00
CA ARG A 189 23.53 -6.58 19.58
C ARG A 189 24.81 -5.79 19.26
N THR A 190 24.65 -4.52 18.88
CA THR A 190 25.64 -3.45 19.06
C THR A 190 25.06 -2.46 20.08
N PRO A 191 25.81 -1.95 21.08
CA PRO A 191 25.25 -1.13 22.13
C PRO A 191 25.13 0.34 21.70
N GLY A 192 23.93 0.92 21.86
CA GLY A 192 23.67 2.35 21.71
C GLY A 192 22.57 2.62 20.69
N VAL A 193 21.38 2.97 21.19
CA VAL A 193 20.14 3.26 20.43
C VAL A 193 19.40 2.00 19.95
N CYS A 194 18.53 1.47 20.83
CA CYS A 194 17.57 0.43 20.46
C CYS A 194 16.17 0.87 20.93
N GLN A 195 15.44 1.57 20.04
CA GLN A 195 13.99 1.71 20.18
C GLN A 195 13.35 0.44 19.62
N ARG A 196 12.53 -0.20 20.45
CA ARG A 196 12.06 -1.58 20.31
C ARG A 196 10.85 -1.64 19.36
N TRP A 197 11.07 -1.97 18.10
CA TRP A 197 9.99 -2.37 17.20
C TRP A 197 9.72 -3.87 17.38
N ARG A 198 8.52 -4.22 17.87
CA ARG A 198 8.09 -5.60 18.16
C ARG A 198 6.90 -5.94 17.27
N THR A 199 7.04 -6.92 16.38
CA THR A 199 5.94 -7.49 15.60
C THR A 199 4.99 -8.26 16.53
N VAL A 200 3.68 -8.05 16.39
CA VAL A 200 2.63 -8.79 17.09
C VAL A 200 1.90 -9.67 16.08
N ARG A 201 1.82 -10.99 16.30
CA ARG A 201 0.93 -11.90 15.57
C ARG A 201 -0.47 -11.83 16.21
N GLY A 202 -1.51 -11.68 15.39
CA GLY A 202 -2.90 -11.61 15.85
C GLY A 202 -3.36 -12.92 16.49
N ALA A 203 -4.06 -12.82 17.63
CA ALA A 203 -4.78 -13.93 18.24
C ALA A 203 -6.28 -13.82 17.89
N GLU A 204 -6.88 -14.97 17.56
CA GLU A 204 -8.31 -15.19 17.34
C GLU A 204 -9.18 -14.60 18.44
N LEU A 205 -10.25 -13.90 18.05
CA LEU A 205 -11.36 -13.55 18.92
C LEU A 205 -12.31 -14.75 18.99
N ALA A 206 -12.22 -15.52 20.08
CA ALA A 206 -13.25 -16.47 20.45
C ALA A 206 -14.50 -15.71 20.94
N ALA A 207 -15.65 -16.06 20.36
CA ALA A 207 -16.97 -15.62 20.80
C ALA A 207 -17.27 -16.08 22.23
N GLY A 208 -17.96 -15.23 23.01
CA GLY A 208 -18.44 -15.56 24.34
C GLY A 208 -19.53 -14.60 24.82
N SER A 209 -20.78 -15.05 24.61
CA SER A 209 -22.02 -14.83 25.40
C SER A 209 -22.40 -13.42 25.86
#